data_AF-A0A9D7SC87-F1
#
_entry.id   AF-A0A9D7SC87-F1
#
_cell.length_a   1.000
_cell.length_b   1.000
_cell.length_c   1.000
_cell.angle_alpha   90.00
_cell.angle_beta   90.00
_cell.angle_gamma   90.00
#
_symmetry.space_group_name_H-M   'P 1'
#
loop_
_entity.id
_entity.type
_entity.pdbx_description
1 polymer ?
#
loop_
_entity_poly.entity_id
_entity_poly.type
_entity_poly.pdbx_seq_one_letter_code
_entity_poly.pdbx_strand_id
1 'polypeptide(L)'
;MSSLSIPAFHISDKSKVKGGADIFIASRQDALSSGVFSIKISAQFDPSVDLYPVGSLFIKVDLSDGTKGSFKATSIELINSYGKHNPTVYLTGQCADDTQPDALGCRYWVMIANNKSAQQSGTPDIVGFAIHDRNGSRIAYGTGPVKSGDIEVAPK
;
A
#
# COMPACT_ATOMS: atom_id res chain seq x y z
N MET A 1 -16.04 -21.63 -25.46
CA MET A 1 -14.67 -21.18 -25.82
C MET A 1 -13.97 -20.76 -24.53
N SER A 2 -13.03 -21.55 -24.01
CA SER A 2 -12.28 -21.15 -22.82
C SER A 2 -11.17 -20.19 -23.22
N SER A 3 -11.31 -18.91 -22.87
CA SER A 3 -10.18 -17.99 -22.90
C SER A 3 -9.27 -18.34 -21.72
N LEU A 4 -8.17 -19.05 -21.98
CA LEU A 4 -7.08 -19.12 -21.01
C LEU A 4 -6.44 -17.73 -21.00
N SER A 5 -6.80 -16.92 -20.01
CA SER A 5 -6.11 -15.67 -19.74
C SER A 5 -5.24 -15.88 -18.50
N ILE A 6 -3.92 -15.72 -18.63
CA ILE A 6 -3.02 -15.53 -17.49
C ILE A 6 -2.57 -14.06 -17.42
N PRO A 7 -3.43 -13.08 -17.12
CA PRO A 7 -2.96 -11.78 -16.69
C PRO A 7 -2.74 -11.82 -15.16
N ALA A 8 -1.45 -11.82 -14.80
CA ALA A 8 -0.89 -11.58 -13.46
C ALA A 8 -1.10 -12.70 -12.40
N PHE A 9 -0.52 -13.88 -12.64
CA PHE A 9 -0.36 -14.91 -11.61
C PHE A 9 0.63 -14.43 -10.54
N HIS A 10 0.12 -14.06 -9.37
CA HIS A 10 0.89 -13.49 -8.28
C HIS A 10 1.23 -14.56 -7.24
N ILE A 11 2.52 -14.80 -7.02
CA ILE A 11 3.02 -15.66 -5.94
C ILE A 11 3.68 -14.77 -4.90
N SER A 12 3.28 -14.94 -3.65
CA SER A 12 3.91 -14.28 -2.50
C SER A 12 5.17 -15.02 -2.08
N ASP A 13 6.16 -14.27 -1.60
CA ASP A 13 7.39 -14.80 -1.02
C ASP A 13 7.41 -14.54 0.50
N LYS A 14 8.35 -15.18 1.21
CA LYS A 14 8.45 -15.01 2.66
C LYS A 14 8.74 -13.56 3.01
N SER A 15 7.74 -12.84 3.53
CA SER A 15 7.78 -11.38 3.68
C SER A 15 7.06 -10.95 4.93
N LYS A 16 7.50 -9.82 5.51
CA LYS A 16 6.86 -9.21 6.67
C LYS A 16 7.02 -7.70 6.64
N VAL A 17 5.94 -7.01 6.97
CA VAL A 17 5.89 -5.55 7.10
C VAL A 17 4.98 -5.17 8.27
N LYS A 18 5.37 -4.16 9.03
CA LYS A 18 4.55 -3.63 10.12
C LYS A 18 4.86 -2.15 10.37
N GLY A 19 3.90 -1.41 10.87
CA GLY A 19 4.10 -0.03 11.31
C GLY A 19 2.96 0.88 10.91
N GLY A 20 3.23 2.18 10.98
CA GLY A 20 2.29 3.19 10.55
C GLY A 20 2.97 4.54 10.38
N ALA A 21 2.53 5.27 9.36
CA ALA A 21 3.15 6.51 8.95
C ALA A 21 2.15 7.47 8.32
N ASP A 22 2.45 8.76 8.43
CA ASP A 22 1.80 9.83 7.70
C ASP A 22 2.73 10.33 6.60
N ILE A 23 2.16 10.46 5.41
CA ILE A 23 2.85 10.92 4.21
C ILE A 23 2.26 12.26 3.85
N PHE A 24 3.13 13.26 3.69
CA PHE A 24 2.73 14.59 3.28
C PHE A 24 3.22 14.88 1.87
N ILE A 25 2.27 15.15 0.97
CA ILE A 25 2.53 15.60 -0.39
C ILE A 25 2.35 17.12 -0.39
N ALA A 26 3.46 17.85 -0.28
CA ALA A 26 3.44 19.31 -0.25
C ALA A 26 2.85 19.91 -1.53
N SER A 27 3.23 19.33 -2.68
CA SER A 27 2.72 19.71 -3.97
C SER A 27 2.96 18.59 -4.98
N ARG A 28 2.01 18.38 -5.89
CA ARG A 28 2.19 17.52 -7.06
C ARG A 28 2.81 18.32 -8.21
N GLN A 29 3.07 17.64 -9.32
CA GLN A 29 3.64 18.23 -10.52
C GLN A 29 2.75 19.36 -11.11
N ASP A 30 1.43 19.27 -10.92
CA ASP A 30 0.50 20.33 -11.34
C ASP A 30 0.59 21.61 -10.49
N ALA A 31 1.38 21.59 -9.41
CA ALA A 31 1.51 22.62 -8.39
C ALA A 31 0.22 22.97 -7.61
N LEU A 32 -0.92 22.37 -7.95
CA LEU A 32 -2.24 22.68 -7.38
C LEU A 32 -2.70 21.61 -6.40
N SER A 33 -2.24 20.38 -6.58
CA SER A 33 -2.68 19.24 -5.80
C SER A 33 -1.73 18.94 -4.65
N SER A 34 -2.28 18.65 -3.48
CA SER A 34 -1.52 18.38 -2.25
C SER A 34 -2.36 17.55 -1.27
N GLY A 35 -1.76 17.21 -0.13
CA GLY A 35 -2.50 16.70 1.01
C GLY A 35 -1.72 15.66 1.79
N VAL A 36 -2.46 14.87 2.57
CA VAL A 36 -1.90 13.87 3.47
C VAL A 36 -2.58 12.53 3.20
N PHE A 37 -1.81 11.45 3.31
CA PHE A 37 -2.40 10.14 3.53
C PHE A 37 -1.64 9.41 4.63
N SER A 38 -2.35 8.57 5.35
CA SER A 38 -1.80 7.77 6.44
C SER A 38 -1.95 6.30 6.12
N ILE A 39 -0.96 5.50 6.49
CA ILE A 39 -1.00 4.05 6.38
C ILE A 39 -0.78 3.41 7.76
N LYS A 40 -1.51 2.35 8.04
CA LYS A 40 -1.22 1.44 9.16
C LYS A 40 -1.25 0.02 8.62
N ILE A 41 -0.16 -0.71 8.84
CA ILE A 41 0.06 -2.01 8.23
C ILE A 41 0.63 -3.00 9.24
N SER A 42 0.17 -4.24 9.15
CA SER A 42 0.79 -5.40 9.79
C SER A 42 0.44 -6.60 8.93
N ALA A 43 1.34 -6.99 8.04
CA ALA A 43 1.13 -8.03 7.05
C ALA A 43 2.34 -8.95 6.96
N GLN A 44 2.10 -10.24 6.74
CA GLN A 44 3.17 -11.22 6.59
C GLN A 44 2.73 -12.41 5.73
N PHE A 45 3.71 -13.14 5.25
CA PHE A 45 3.55 -14.45 4.65
C PHE A 45 4.80 -15.29 4.95
N ASP A 46 4.62 -16.50 5.45
CA ASP A 46 5.64 -17.53 5.54
C ASP A 46 5.09 -18.84 4.96
N PRO A 47 5.57 -19.29 3.79
CA PRO A 47 5.00 -20.46 3.10
C PRO A 47 5.19 -21.78 3.87
N SER A 48 5.95 -21.80 4.97
CA SER A 48 6.06 -22.96 5.85
C SER A 48 4.88 -23.12 6.82
N VAL A 49 4.10 -22.05 7.04
CA VAL A 49 2.99 -22.02 8.01
C VAL A 49 1.70 -21.43 7.45
N ASP A 50 1.81 -20.47 6.52
CA ASP A 50 0.68 -19.73 5.96
C ASP A 50 0.26 -20.32 4.60
N LEU A 51 -1.04 -20.49 4.40
CA LEU A 51 -1.61 -20.86 3.09
C LEU A 51 -1.63 -19.67 2.11
N TYR A 52 -1.86 -18.48 2.65
CA TYR A 52 -1.95 -17.21 1.92
C TYR A 52 -1.41 -16.08 2.82
N PRO A 53 -1.08 -14.90 2.25
CA PRO A 53 -0.71 -13.74 3.06
C PRO A 53 -1.79 -13.39 4.09
N VAL A 54 -1.36 -13.02 5.29
CA VAL A 54 -2.23 -12.68 6.41
C VAL A 54 -1.89 -11.31 6.99
N GLY A 55 -2.89 -10.67 7.61
CA GLY A 55 -2.69 -9.43 8.34
C GLY A 55 -3.74 -8.37 8.06
N SER A 56 -3.33 -7.11 8.18
CA SER A 56 -4.17 -5.93 8.02
C SER A 56 -3.43 -4.79 7.34
N LEU A 57 -4.18 -4.02 6.58
CA LEU A 57 -3.76 -2.77 5.97
C LEU A 57 -4.92 -1.77 6.08
N PHE A 58 -4.60 -0.56 6.47
CA PHE A 58 -5.52 0.57 6.53
C PHE A 58 -4.86 1.78 5.88
N ILE A 59 -5.57 2.44 4.98
CA ILE A 59 -5.13 3.64 4.27
C ILE A 59 -6.18 4.73 4.48
N LYS A 60 -5.78 5.86 5.06
CA LYS A 60 -6.63 7.05 5.17
C LYS A 60 -6.12 8.10 4.20
N VAL A 61 -7.01 8.65 3.38
CA VAL A 61 -6.66 9.58 2.30
C VAL A 61 -7.35 10.92 2.52
N ASP A 62 -6.57 11.99 2.53
CA ASP A 62 -7.01 13.37 2.47
C ASP A 62 -6.14 14.14 1.45
N LEU A 63 -6.33 13.79 0.17
CA LEU A 63 -5.65 14.39 -0.96
C LEU A 63 -6.66 15.25 -1.75
N SER A 64 -6.20 16.35 -2.32
CA SER A 64 -7.06 17.31 -3.02
C SER A 64 -7.55 16.81 -4.39
N ASP A 65 -6.92 15.78 -4.95
CA ASP A 65 -7.12 15.30 -6.33
C ASP A 65 -7.74 13.89 -6.43
N GLY A 66 -8.28 13.38 -5.33
CA GLY A 66 -8.91 12.06 -5.28
C GLY A 66 -10.02 11.96 -4.25
N THR A 67 -10.63 10.78 -4.16
CA THR A 67 -11.65 10.50 -3.15
C THR A 67 -11.00 10.49 -1.77
N LYS A 68 -11.46 11.39 -0.89
CA LYS A 68 -11.08 11.40 0.52
C LYS A 68 -11.83 10.28 1.23
N GLY A 69 -11.15 9.52 2.08
CA GLY A 69 -11.79 8.37 2.70
C GLY A 69 -10.83 7.47 3.45
N SER A 70 -11.38 6.35 3.91
CA SER A 70 -10.63 5.30 4.59
C SER A 70 -10.86 3.98 3.87
N PHE A 71 -9.77 3.29 3.57
CA PHE A 71 -9.74 2.04 2.85
C PHE A 71 -9.11 0.97 3.74
N LYS A 72 -9.88 -0.05 4.07
CA LYS A 72 -9.41 -1.18 4.89
C LYS A 72 -9.28 -2.42 4.03
N ALA A 73 -8.12 -3.07 4.07
CA ALA A 73 -7.94 -4.34 3.38
C ALA A 73 -8.91 -5.40 3.92
N THR A 74 -9.61 -6.05 3.01
CA THR A 74 -10.47 -7.21 3.27
C THR A 74 -9.77 -8.52 2.91
N SER A 75 -8.81 -8.46 1.98
CA SER A 75 -7.89 -9.55 1.67
C SER A 75 -6.50 -9.00 1.32
N ILE A 76 -5.47 -9.83 1.54
CA ILE A 76 -4.13 -9.59 1.04
C ILE A 76 -3.85 -10.71 0.04
N GLU A 77 -3.76 -10.36 -1.24
CA GLU A 77 -3.60 -11.32 -2.34
C GLU A 77 -2.13 -11.54 -2.68
N LEU A 78 -1.30 -10.51 -2.47
CA LEU A 78 0.14 -10.57 -2.70
C LEU A 78 0.89 -9.81 -1.61
N ILE A 79 1.99 -10.38 -1.13
CA ILE A 79 3.06 -9.65 -0.43
C ILE A 79 4.40 -10.14 -0.95
N ASN A 80 5.20 -9.23 -1.52
CA ASN A 80 6.55 -9.52 -1.98
C ASN A 80 7.52 -8.46 -1.49
N SER A 81 8.66 -8.87 -0.95
CA SER A 81 9.73 -7.96 -0.54
C SER A 81 11.07 -8.29 -1.19
N TYR A 82 11.90 -7.28 -1.39
CA TYR A 82 13.25 -7.42 -1.93
C TYR A 82 14.18 -6.36 -1.32
N GLY A 83 15.48 -6.59 -1.44
CA GLY A 83 16.52 -5.66 -0.98
C GLY A 83 16.98 -5.92 0.45
N LYS A 84 18.31 -5.88 0.62
CA LYS A 84 18.98 -6.13 1.90
C LYS A 84 19.16 -4.87 2.73
N HIS A 85 19.57 -3.78 2.09
CA HIS A 85 19.96 -2.52 2.75
C HIS A 85 18.90 -1.44 2.72
N ASN A 86 17.88 -1.64 1.89
CA ASN A 86 16.72 -0.79 1.69
C ASN A 86 15.52 -1.67 1.34
N PRO A 87 15.06 -2.51 2.28
CA PRO A 87 14.00 -3.47 2.02
C PRO A 87 12.76 -2.76 1.50
N THR A 88 12.25 -3.24 0.38
CA THR A 88 11.05 -2.68 -0.26
C THR A 88 10.01 -3.77 -0.38
N VAL A 89 8.77 -3.47 0.00
CA VAL A 89 7.64 -4.40 -0.06
C VAL A 89 6.55 -3.87 -0.97
N TYR A 90 5.91 -4.79 -1.68
CA TYR A 90 4.68 -4.56 -2.44
C TYR A 90 3.55 -5.39 -1.87
N LEU A 91 2.37 -4.79 -1.79
CA LEU A 91 1.14 -5.49 -1.42
C LEU A 91 0.03 -5.20 -2.41
N THR A 92 -0.78 -6.21 -2.70
CA THR A 92 -2.05 -6.05 -3.41
C THR A 92 -3.14 -6.83 -2.72
N GLY A 93 -4.39 -6.43 -2.98
CA GLY A 93 -5.55 -7.14 -2.47
C GLY A 93 -6.83 -6.37 -2.66
N GLN A 94 -7.86 -6.77 -1.93
CA GLN A 94 -9.17 -6.14 -1.93
C GLN A 94 -9.35 -5.27 -0.69
N CYS A 95 -10.20 -4.26 -0.82
CA CYS A 95 -10.52 -3.34 0.27
C CYS A 95 -12.03 -3.15 0.45
N ALA A 96 -12.40 -2.56 1.58
CA ALA A 96 -13.66 -1.87 1.78
C ALA A 96 -13.38 -0.36 1.78
N ASP A 97 -14.29 0.40 1.17
CA ASP A 97 -14.30 1.87 1.17
C ASP A 97 -15.39 2.35 2.13
N ASP A 98 -14.99 2.97 3.25
CA ASP A 98 -15.93 3.45 4.25
C ASP A 98 -16.79 4.63 3.76
N THR A 99 -16.38 5.32 2.69
CA THR A 99 -17.10 6.48 2.13
C THR A 99 -18.12 6.09 1.07
N GLN A 100 -17.93 4.94 0.43
CA GLN A 100 -18.84 4.37 -0.55
C GLN A 100 -19.04 2.88 -0.24
N PRO A 101 -19.74 2.54 0.85
CA PRO A 101 -19.89 1.14 1.28
C PRO A 101 -20.61 0.27 0.23
N ASP A 102 -21.43 0.90 -0.62
CA ASP A 102 -22.16 0.24 -1.72
C ASP A 102 -21.39 0.23 -3.05
N ALA A 103 -20.18 0.81 -3.11
CA ALA A 103 -19.37 0.78 -4.32
C ALA A 103 -18.96 -0.64 -4.66
N LEU A 104 -19.12 -1.00 -5.93
CA LEU A 104 -18.83 -2.36 -6.40
C LEU A 104 -17.33 -2.53 -6.62
N GLY A 105 -16.69 -3.22 -5.69
CA GLY A 105 -15.30 -3.62 -5.77
C GLY A 105 -14.33 -2.50 -5.41
N CYS A 106 -13.28 -2.87 -4.68
CA CYS A 106 -12.19 -2.00 -4.27
C CYS A 106 -10.94 -2.85 -4.27
N ARG A 107 -9.92 -2.43 -5.01
CA ARG A 107 -8.61 -3.08 -5.08
C ARG A 107 -7.54 -2.08 -4.71
N TYR A 108 -6.54 -2.54 -3.97
CA TYR A 108 -5.40 -1.72 -3.60
C TYR A 108 -4.09 -2.28 -4.16
N TRP A 109 -3.16 -1.36 -4.38
CA TRP A 109 -1.73 -1.62 -4.54
C TRP A 109 -0.98 -0.70 -3.59
N VAL A 110 0.04 -1.22 -2.91
CA VAL A 110 0.92 -0.48 -2.00
C VAL A 110 2.37 -0.83 -2.30
N MET A 111 3.24 0.16 -2.26
CA MET A 111 4.70 0.01 -2.20
C MET A 111 5.22 0.77 -0.98
N ILE A 112 6.11 0.13 -0.22
CA ILE A 112 6.83 0.77 0.89
C ILE A 112 8.31 0.48 0.72
N ALA A 113 9.11 1.52 0.53
CA ALA A 113 10.57 1.45 0.55
C ALA A 113 11.05 1.87 1.94
N ASN A 114 11.58 0.90 2.71
CA ASN A 114 12.13 1.12 4.03
C ASN A 114 13.61 1.51 3.91
N ASN A 115 13.85 2.81 3.88
CA ASN A 115 15.19 3.40 3.80
C ASN A 115 15.73 3.65 5.21
N LYS A 116 15.11 4.59 5.92
CA LYS A 116 15.44 5.01 7.29
C LYS A 116 14.22 5.70 7.89
N SER A 117 14.04 5.52 9.21
CA SER A 117 12.99 6.20 9.98
C SER A 117 13.06 7.71 9.78
N ALA A 118 11.91 8.39 9.74
CA ALA A 118 11.81 9.83 9.48
C ALA A 118 12.57 10.73 10.50
N GLN A 119 12.91 10.21 11.69
CA GLN A 119 13.67 10.94 12.70
C GLN A 119 15.20 10.86 12.52
N GLN A 120 15.70 10.09 11.55
CA GLN A 120 17.13 9.92 11.30
C GLN A 120 17.60 10.74 10.10
N SER A 121 18.85 11.21 10.15
CA SER A 121 19.49 11.84 9.00
C SER A 121 19.64 10.85 7.84
N GLY A 122 18.96 11.09 6.71
CA GLY A 122 19.03 10.27 5.50
C GLY A 122 17.78 10.41 4.62
N THR A 123 17.67 9.53 3.61
CA THR A 123 16.48 9.42 2.77
C THR A 123 15.34 8.81 3.60
N PRO A 124 14.20 9.50 3.76
CA PRO A 124 13.07 8.94 4.48
C PRO A 124 12.48 7.74 3.75
N ASP A 125 11.71 6.93 4.47
CA ASP A 125 10.86 5.91 3.86
C ASP A 125 9.94 6.54 2.81
N ILE A 126 9.71 5.83 1.71
CA ILE A 126 8.76 6.24 0.67
C ILE A 126 7.59 5.27 0.70
N VAL A 127 6.37 5.80 0.71
CA VAL A 127 5.15 5.00 0.56
C VAL A 127 4.43 5.47 -0.69
N GLY A 128 4.01 4.51 -1.50
CA GLY A 128 3.11 4.70 -2.64
C GLY A 128 1.87 3.82 -2.50
N PHE A 129 0.73 4.31 -2.93
CA PHE A 129 -0.49 3.52 -3.02
C PHE A 129 -1.34 3.92 -4.22
N ALA A 130 -2.19 2.99 -4.65
CA ALA A 130 -3.28 3.24 -5.59
C ALA A 130 -4.48 2.39 -5.23
N ILE A 131 -5.68 2.97 -5.32
CA ILE A 131 -6.97 2.33 -5.10
C ILE A 131 -7.76 2.40 -6.40
N HIS A 132 -8.36 1.29 -6.81
CA HIS A 132 -9.18 1.19 -8.01
C HIS A 132 -10.51 0.49 -7.73
N ASP A 133 -11.53 0.84 -8.51
CA ASP A 133 -12.81 0.13 -8.54
C ASP A 133 -12.70 -1.19 -9.34
N ARG A 134 -13.80 -1.94 -9.44
CA ARG A 134 -13.88 -3.17 -10.24
C ARG A 134 -13.61 -3.00 -11.75
N ASN A 135 -13.77 -1.79 -12.29
CA ASN A 135 -13.57 -1.47 -13.70
C ASN A 135 -12.13 -1.01 -13.98
N GLY A 136 -11.29 -0.90 -12.95
CA GLY A 136 -9.94 -0.36 -13.05
C GLY A 136 -9.92 1.17 -13.05
N SER A 137 -11.02 1.86 -12.71
CA SER A 137 -11.03 3.31 -12.53
C SER A 137 -10.31 3.66 -11.25
N ARG A 138 -9.45 4.66 -11.30
CA ARG A 138 -8.71 5.17 -10.14
C ARG A 138 -9.65 5.88 -9.16
N ILE A 139 -9.68 5.43 -7.92
CA ILE A 139 -10.42 6.06 -6.81
C ILE A 139 -9.52 7.07 -6.08
N ALA A 140 -8.31 6.63 -5.70
CA ALA A 140 -7.34 7.43 -4.96
C ALA A 140 -5.91 6.92 -5.23
N TYR A 141 -4.92 7.80 -5.12
CA TYR A 141 -3.51 7.44 -5.25
C TYR A 141 -2.61 8.49 -4.61
N GLY A 142 -1.43 8.09 -4.17
CA GLY A 142 -0.45 8.99 -3.61
C GLY A 142 0.89 8.30 -3.46
N THR A 143 1.97 9.06 -3.66
CA THR A 143 3.33 8.61 -3.39
C THR A 143 4.11 9.76 -2.79
N GLY A 144 4.83 9.49 -1.71
CA GLY A 144 5.62 10.52 -1.06
C GLY A 144 6.48 10.01 0.09
N PRO A 145 7.36 10.87 0.62
CA PRO A 145 8.18 10.56 1.77
C PRO A 145 7.35 10.56 3.05
N VAL A 146 7.67 9.62 3.95
CA VAL A 146 7.13 9.59 5.31
C VAL A 146 7.55 10.86 6.04
N LYS A 147 6.56 11.56 6.62
CA LYS A 147 6.74 12.78 7.41
C LYS A 147 6.79 12.48 8.91
N SER A 148 5.97 11.55 9.37
CA SER A 148 5.91 11.08 10.77
C SER A 148 5.52 9.60 10.82
N GLY A 149 5.95 8.93 11.90
CA GLY A 149 5.80 7.49 12.04
C GLY A 149 6.98 6.72 11.43
N ASP A 150 6.83 5.40 11.38
CA ASP A 150 7.86 4.48 10.91
C ASP A 150 7.22 3.18 10.41
N ILE A 151 7.82 2.57 9.37
CA ILE A 151 7.37 1.29 8.84
C ILE A 151 8.58 0.39 8.68
N GLU A 152 8.54 -0.77 9.33
CA GLU A 152 9.58 -1.78 9.26
C GLU A 152 9.22 -2.80 8.19
N VAL A 153 10.13 -3.01 7.23
CA VAL A 153 10.06 -4.10 6.25
C VAL A 153 11.19 -5.08 6.54
N ALA A 154 10.84 -6.36 6.75
CA ALA A 154 11.85 -7.37 7.01
C ALA A 154 12.78 -7.54 5.80
N PRO A 155 14.12 -7.49 6.00
CA PRO A 155 15.08 -7.63 4.92
C PRO A 155 15.03 -9.04 4.30
N LYS A 156 15.38 -9.11 3.02
CA LYS A 156 15.66 -10.35 2.28
C LYS A 156 17.12 -10.43 1.86
#